data_AF-Q011A1-F1
#
_entry.id   AF-Q011A1-F1
#
_cell.length_a   1.000
_cell.length_b   1.000
_cell.length_c   1.000
_cell.angle_alpha   90.00
_cell.angle_beta   90.00
_cell.angle_gamma   90.00
#
_symmetry.space_group_name_H-M   'P 1'
#
loop_
_entity.id
_entity.type
_entity.pdbx_description
1 polymer ?
#
loop_
_entity_poly.entity_id
_entity_poly.type
_entity_poly.pdbx_seq_one_letter_code
_entity_poly.pdbx_strand_id
1 'polypeptide(L)'
;MVDARARAGARTTLPEGPRDVDAIEGFDAQAPRRSADAKAVIDARELAARERMIGVERAKLLREEVVRCYREQGVNHLEGCKARVRAYLAATRDVGANGGLNFGEHDRGFGQ
;
A
#
# COMPACT_ATOMS: atom_id res chain seq x y z
N MET A 1 14.62 27.39 -6.07
CA MET A 1 13.56 28.16 -6.75
C MET A 1 12.69 27.16 -7.51
N VAL A 2 11.46 26.96 -7.08
CA VAL A 2 10.49 26.11 -7.81
C VAL A 2 9.80 27.03 -8.81
N ASP A 3 9.84 26.68 -10.09
CA ASP A 3 9.36 27.54 -11.18
C ASP A 3 7.83 27.72 -11.09
N ALA A 4 7.39 28.90 -10.65
CA ALA A 4 5.97 29.24 -10.41
C ALA A 4 5.14 29.44 -11.70
N ARG A 5 5.66 29.01 -12.86
CA ARG A 5 5.01 29.12 -14.17
C ARG A 5 4.34 27.83 -14.67
N ALA A 6 4.37 26.75 -13.89
CA ALA A 6 3.59 25.55 -14.17
C ALA A 6 2.10 25.76 -13.85
N ARG A 7 1.43 26.38 -14.82
CA ARG A 7 0.00 26.63 -15.02
C ARG A 7 -0.95 25.75 -14.19
N ALA A 8 -1.95 26.39 -13.58
CA ALA A 8 -3.22 25.75 -13.24
C ALA A 8 -3.72 24.94 -14.45
N GLY A 9 -3.75 23.61 -14.33
CA GLY A 9 -4.06 22.68 -15.42
C GLY A 9 -2.89 21.85 -15.95
N ALA A 10 -1.68 21.96 -15.38
CA ALA A 10 -0.68 20.92 -15.59
C ALA A 10 -1.26 19.60 -15.06
N ARG A 11 -1.49 18.61 -15.94
CA ARG A 11 -1.53 17.21 -15.53
C ARG A 11 -0.15 16.91 -14.98
N THR A 12 0.09 17.23 -13.72
CA THR A 12 1.22 16.68 -12.98
C THR A 12 0.89 15.21 -12.86
N THR A 13 1.29 14.43 -13.86
CA THR A 13 1.52 13.01 -13.64
C THR A 13 2.50 12.97 -12.49
N LEU A 14 2.03 12.57 -11.31
CA LEU A 14 2.90 12.34 -10.17
C LEU A 14 4.02 11.43 -10.69
N PRO A 15 5.30 11.75 -10.44
CA PRO A 15 6.38 10.89 -10.87
C PRO A 15 6.13 9.49 -10.30
N GLU A 16 5.98 8.51 -11.17
CA GLU A 16 5.84 7.11 -10.79
C GLU A 16 7.21 6.65 -10.27
N GLY A 17 7.32 6.52 -8.96
CA GLY A 17 8.49 5.90 -8.33
C GLY A 17 8.42 4.37 -8.44
N PRO A 18 9.54 3.68 -8.18
CA PRO A 18 9.52 2.23 -8.04
C PRO A 18 8.54 1.83 -6.94
N ARG A 19 7.76 0.78 -7.20
CA ARG A 19 6.82 0.19 -6.24
C ARG A 19 7.32 -1.14 -5.67
N ASP A 20 8.34 -1.72 -6.31
CA ASP A 20 8.90 -3.01 -5.96
C ASP A 20 10.30 -2.82 -5.36
N VAL A 21 10.59 -3.53 -4.27
CA VAL A 21 11.88 -3.47 -3.57
C VAL A 21 13.04 -3.99 -4.41
N ASP A 22 12.76 -4.89 -5.35
CA ASP A 22 13.75 -5.46 -6.28
C ASP A 22 14.25 -4.44 -7.32
N ALA A 23 13.57 -3.31 -7.46
CA ALA A 23 14.00 -2.22 -8.34
C ALA A 23 15.11 -1.34 -7.71
N ILE A 24 15.49 -1.60 -6.45
CA ILE A 24 16.53 -0.85 -5.74
C ILE A 24 17.90 -1.46 -6.05
N GLU A 25 18.77 -0.66 -6.65
CA GLU A 25 20.13 -1.07 -6.98
C GLU A 25 20.91 -1.47 -5.72
N GLY A 26 21.56 -2.64 -5.75
CA GLY A 26 22.35 -3.16 -4.64
C GLY A 26 21.56 -3.85 -3.51
N PHE A 27 20.23 -3.94 -3.62
CA PHE A 27 19.40 -4.66 -2.66
C PHE A 27 19.25 -6.15 -3.02
N ASP A 28 19.42 -7.03 -2.03
CA ASP A 28 19.20 -8.48 -2.13
C ASP A 28 18.06 -8.87 -1.17
N ALA A 29 16.92 -9.29 -1.73
CA ALA A 29 15.72 -9.66 -0.97
C ALA A 29 15.91 -10.96 -0.15
N GLN A 30 16.74 -11.89 -0.63
CA GLN A 30 17.02 -13.17 0.04
C GLN A 30 18.01 -13.00 1.20
N ALA A 31 18.90 -12.01 1.12
CA ALA A 31 19.82 -11.69 2.20
C ALA A 31 19.94 -10.17 2.48
N PRO A 32 18.90 -9.54 3.06
CA PRO A 32 18.84 -8.08 3.26
C PRO A 32 19.90 -7.49 4.20
N ARG A 33 20.59 -8.32 4.98
CA ARG A 33 21.71 -7.90 5.84
C ARG A 33 23.08 -8.11 5.21
N ARG A 34 23.16 -8.94 4.15
CA ARG A 34 24.39 -9.23 3.41
C ARG A 34 24.49 -8.46 2.09
N SER A 35 23.44 -7.75 1.70
CA SER A 35 23.50 -6.75 0.63
C SER A 35 24.67 -5.81 0.87
N ALA A 36 25.47 -5.57 -0.17
CA ALA A 36 26.74 -4.85 -0.07
C ALA A 36 26.55 -3.40 0.43
N ASP A 37 25.39 -2.80 0.14
CA ASP A 37 25.11 -1.39 0.42
C ASP A 37 24.09 -1.21 1.54
N ALA A 38 24.54 -0.62 2.66
CA ALA A 38 23.66 -0.30 3.79
C ALA A 38 22.55 0.70 3.41
N LYS A 39 22.82 1.58 2.43
CA LYS A 39 21.83 2.52 1.91
C LYS A 39 20.68 1.81 1.20
N ALA A 40 20.99 0.81 0.37
CA ALA A 40 19.97 0.05 -0.36
C ALA A 40 18.98 -0.65 0.58
N VAL A 41 19.46 -1.13 1.75
CA VAL A 41 18.61 -1.74 2.78
C VAL A 41 17.63 -0.74 3.40
N ILE A 42 18.09 0.48 3.67
CA ILE A 42 17.24 1.53 4.25
C ILE A 42 16.19 1.95 3.23
N ASP A 43 16.62 2.23 1.99
CA ASP A 43 15.72 2.63 0.90
C ASP A 43 14.65 1.54 0.65
N ALA A 44 15.02 0.25 0.71
CA ALA A 44 14.08 -0.87 0.57
C ALA A 44 13.06 -0.97 1.71
N ARG A 45 13.48 -0.67 2.94
CA ARG A 45 12.56 -0.63 4.10
C ARG A 45 11.59 0.54 3.99
N GLU A 46 12.06 1.71 3.56
CA GLU A 46 11.21 2.87 3.34
C GLU A 46 10.16 2.61 2.25
N LEU A 47 10.57 2.00 1.14
CA LEU A 47 9.67 1.63 0.06
C LEU A 47 8.63 0.59 0.52
N ALA A 48 9.07 -0.48 1.18
CA ALA A 48 8.16 -1.51 1.67
C ALA A 48 7.15 -0.95 2.70
N ALA A 49 7.62 -0.08 3.61
CA ALA A 49 6.74 0.57 4.57
C ALA A 49 5.69 1.47 3.88
N ARG A 50 6.11 2.23 2.87
CA ARG A 50 5.21 3.08 2.07
C ARG A 50 4.13 2.27 1.38
N GLU A 51 4.48 1.18 0.69
CA GLU A 51 3.50 0.36 -0.04
C GLU A 51 2.53 -0.36 0.89
N ARG A 52 2.99 -0.80 2.07
CA ARG A 52 2.10 -1.34 3.12
C ARG A 52 1.12 -0.29 3.62
N MET A 53 1.56 0.94 3.85
CA MET A 53 0.67 2.04 4.22
C MET A 53 -0.33 2.38 3.12
N ILE A 54 0.09 2.32 1.84
CA ILE A 54 -0.84 2.45 0.70
C ILE A 54 -1.89 1.32 0.73
N GLY A 55 -1.51 0.09 1.06
CA GLY A 55 -2.44 -1.03 1.26
C GLY A 55 -3.48 -0.74 2.36
N VAL A 56 -3.05 -0.17 3.49
CA VAL A 56 -3.94 0.26 4.58
C VAL A 56 -4.93 1.32 4.10
N GLU A 57 -4.45 2.34 3.38
CA GLU A 57 -5.34 3.40 2.87
C GLU A 57 -6.32 2.88 1.81
N ARG A 58 -5.91 1.94 0.95
CA ARG A 58 -6.82 1.26 0.01
C ARG A 58 -7.93 0.50 0.74
N ALA A 59 -7.60 -0.20 1.83
CA ALA A 59 -8.60 -0.88 2.65
C ALA A 59 -9.56 0.11 3.33
N LYS A 60 -9.08 1.29 3.75
CA LYS A 60 -9.93 2.36 4.31
C LYS A 60 -10.92 2.90 3.28
N LEU A 61 -10.50 3.13 2.04
CA LEU A 61 -11.40 3.55 0.95
C LEU A 61 -12.53 2.51 0.73
N LEU A 62 -12.19 1.22 0.66
CA LEU A 62 -13.19 0.15 0.55
C LEU A 62 -14.15 0.11 1.74
N ARG A 63 -13.66 0.40 2.96
CA ARG A 63 -14.49 0.50 4.15
C ARG A 63 -15.51 1.64 4.03
N GLU A 64 -15.10 2.80 3.52
CA GLU A 64 -16.01 3.93 3.28
C GLU A 64 -17.11 3.56 2.27
N GLU A 65 -16.77 2.83 1.21
CA GLU A 65 -17.77 2.36 0.24
C GLU A 65 -18.77 1.36 0.83
N VAL A 66 -18.31 0.48 1.72
CA VAL A 66 -19.19 -0.44 2.45
C VAL A 66 -20.14 0.33 3.36
N VAL A 67 -19.63 1.31 4.12
CA VAL A 67 -20.45 2.15 5.00
C VAL A 67 -21.46 2.95 4.19
N ARG A 68 -21.05 3.49 3.03
CA ARG A 68 -21.95 4.19 2.10
C ARG A 68 -23.06 3.27 1.61
N CYS A 69 -22.72 2.07 1.14
CA CYS A 69 -23.70 1.09 0.68
C CYS A 69 -24.70 0.69 1.78
N TYR A 70 -24.20 0.49 3.01
CA TYR A 70 -25.03 0.18 4.16
C TYR A 70 -26.05 1.29 4.45
N ARG A 71 -25.61 2.55 4.37
CA ARG A 71 -26.48 3.73 4.57
C ARG A 71 -27.51 3.89 3.44
N GLU A 72 -27.13 3.62 2.20
CA GLU A 72 -28.01 3.75 1.02
C GLU A 72 -29.08 2.66 0.94
N GLN A 73 -28.73 1.40 1.23
CA GLN A 73 -29.65 0.27 1.04
C GLN A 73 -30.55 -0.03 2.24
N GLY A 74 -30.19 0.43 3.45
CA GLY A 74 -30.97 0.20 4.65
C GLY A 74 -31.20 -1.29 4.92
N VAL A 75 -32.44 -1.77 4.80
CA VAL A 75 -32.82 -3.15 5.14
C VAL A 75 -32.22 -4.19 4.16
N ASN A 76 -31.98 -3.82 2.90
CA ASN A 76 -31.54 -4.76 1.85
C ASN A 76 -30.00 -4.91 1.73
N HIS A 77 -29.23 -4.36 2.66
CA HIS A 77 -27.76 -4.30 2.58
C HIS A 77 -27.08 -5.68 2.49
N LEU A 78 -27.71 -6.75 2.99
CA LEU A 78 -27.15 -8.11 2.99
C LEU A 78 -26.89 -8.63 1.57
N GLU A 79 -27.81 -8.37 0.64
CA GLU A 79 -27.68 -8.84 -0.75
C GLU A 79 -26.93 -7.82 -1.60
N GLY A 80 -27.28 -6.53 -1.52
CA GLY A 80 -26.71 -5.52 -2.42
C GLY A 80 -25.31 -5.01 -2.03
N CYS A 81 -24.88 -5.14 -0.77
CA CYS A 81 -23.53 -4.75 -0.35
C CYS A 81 -22.53 -5.91 -0.32
N LYS A 82 -22.96 -7.14 -0.59
CA LYS A 82 -22.16 -8.37 -0.51
C LYS A 82 -20.85 -8.30 -1.31
N ALA A 83 -20.90 -7.76 -2.53
CA ALA A 83 -19.72 -7.63 -3.38
C ALA A 83 -18.68 -6.67 -2.77
N ARG A 84 -19.11 -5.50 -2.29
CA ARG A 84 -18.24 -4.49 -1.66
C ARG A 84 -17.64 -5.02 -0.36
N VAL A 85 -18.44 -5.74 0.44
CA VAL A 85 -17.96 -6.38 1.68
C VAL A 85 -16.91 -7.46 1.36
N ARG A 86 -17.13 -8.29 0.34
CA ARG A 86 -16.13 -9.29 -0.08
C ARG A 86 -14.82 -8.65 -0.52
N ALA A 87 -14.88 -7.55 -1.29
CA ALA A 87 -13.70 -6.80 -1.70
C ALA A 87 -12.95 -6.20 -0.50
N TYR A 88 -13.66 -5.60 0.45
CA TYR A 88 -13.08 -5.10 1.69
C TYR A 88 -12.42 -6.22 2.50
N LEU A 89 -13.12 -7.34 2.70
CA LEU A 89 -12.59 -8.49 3.44
C LEU A 89 -11.33 -9.07 2.77
N ALA A 90 -11.30 -9.15 1.44
CA ALA A 90 -10.11 -9.57 0.71
C ALA A 90 -8.95 -8.61 0.95
N ALA A 91 -9.17 -7.30 0.84
CA ALA A 91 -8.13 -6.29 1.07
C ALA A 91 -7.61 -6.25 2.52
N THR A 92 -8.42 -6.60 3.51
CA THR A 92 -8.01 -6.60 4.93
C THR A 92 -7.28 -7.87 5.38
N ARG A 93 -7.30 -8.96 4.59
CA ARG A 93 -6.61 -10.20 4.99
C ARG A 93 -5.10 -10.02 5.07
N ASP A 94 -4.55 -9.29 4.12
CA ASP A 94 -3.12 -9.10 3.95
C ASP A 94 -2.61 -7.81 4.61
N VAL A 95 -3.51 -7.03 5.22
CA VAL A 95 -3.24 -5.68 5.73
C VAL A 95 -3.63 -5.59 7.21
N GLY A 96 -2.69 -5.20 8.08
CA GLY A 96 -2.96 -4.98 9.50
C GLY A 96 -2.07 -5.79 10.46
N ALA A 97 -2.56 -6.03 11.68
CA ALA A 97 -1.82 -6.70 12.76
C ALA A 97 -1.41 -8.15 12.45
N ASN A 98 -2.19 -8.86 11.62
CA ASN A 98 -1.93 -10.25 11.25
C ASN A 98 -1.08 -10.41 9.98
N GLY A 99 -0.84 -9.34 9.21
CA GLY A 99 -0.27 -9.47 7.85
C GLY A 99 0.72 -8.40 7.38
N GLY A 100 0.84 -7.22 8.01
CA GLY A 100 1.70 -6.17 7.42
C GLY A 100 2.03 -4.92 8.23
N LEU A 101 1.61 -4.79 9.49
CA LEU A 101 1.96 -3.62 10.33
C LEU A 101 3.10 -3.85 11.33
N ASN A 102 3.58 -5.09 11.49
CA ASN A 102 4.73 -5.39 12.35
C ASN A 102 6.03 -5.13 11.58
N PHE A 103 6.37 -3.86 11.36
CA PHE A 103 7.60 -3.46 10.67
C PHE A 103 8.84 -3.94 11.45
N GLY A 104 9.66 -4.82 10.88
CA GLY A 104 10.92 -5.20 11.51
C GLY A 104 11.45 -6.61 11.21
N GLU A 105 12.25 -7.12 12.13
CA GLU A 105 13.07 -8.33 12.01
C GLU A 105 12.28 -9.63 11.77
N HIS A 106 10.97 -9.62 12.02
CA HIS A 106 10.05 -10.74 11.81
C HIS A 106 9.17 -10.60 10.56
N ASP A 107 9.41 -9.59 9.72
CA ASP A 107 8.77 -9.50 8.42
C ASP A 107 9.15 -10.71 7.57
N ARG A 108 8.25 -11.70 7.52
CA ARG A 108 8.38 -12.90 6.68
C ARG A 108 8.15 -12.49 5.22
N GLY A 109 9.16 -11.91 4.57
CA GLY A 109 9.15 -11.75 3.13
C GLY A 109 9.32 -10.31 2.68
N PHE A 110 10.52 -10.02 2.19
CA PHE A 110 10.68 -9.15 1.03
C PHE A 110 10.22 -9.84 -0.27
N GLY A 111 9.80 -11.12 -0.21
CA GLY A 111 9.18 -11.85 -1.31
C GLY A 111 8.13 -12.84 -0.82
N GLN A 112 6.88 -12.60 -1.22
CA GLN A 112 5.87 -13.59 -1.55
C GLN A 112 5.18 -13.15 -2.83
#